data_AF-A0A1V4YW32-F1
#
_entry.id   AF-A0A1V4YW32-F1
#
_cell.length_a   1.000
_cell.length_b   1.000
_cell.length_c   1.000
_cell.angle_alpha   90.00
_cell.angle_beta   90.00
_cell.angle_gamma   90.00
#
_symmetry.space_group_name_H-M   'P 1'
#
loop_
_entity.id
_entity.type
_entity.pdbx_description
1 polymer ?
#
loop_
_entity_poly.entity_id
_entity_poly.type
_entity_poly.pdbx_seq_one_letter_code
_entity_poly.pdbx_strand_id
1 'polypeptide(L)'
;MGAVQTWLFALASIFAMGLSYLTLQPFFDYGLEFMRAIGGYAAGVAGLIDTVLTIFPYGFAAAVLIYAFIDSTRQEDNSQWR
;
A
#
# COMPACT_ATOMS: atom_id res chain seq x y z
N MET A 1 -11.61 -23.54 3.10
CA MET A 1 -11.86 -22.21 3.69
C MET A 1 -10.66 -21.27 3.64
N GLY A 2 -9.42 -21.78 3.49
CA GLY A 2 -8.21 -20.95 3.50
C GLY A 2 -8.14 -19.89 2.39
N ALA A 3 -8.46 -20.23 1.14
CA ALA A 3 -8.45 -19.27 0.03
C ALA A 3 -9.33 -18.04 0.28
N VAL A 4 -10.55 -18.23 0.82
CA VAL A 4 -11.46 -17.12 1.17
C VAL A 4 -10.85 -16.24 2.27
N GLN A 5 -10.21 -16.85 3.26
CA GLN A 5 -9.55 -16.10 4.33
C GLN A 5 -8.36 -15.29 3.82
N THR A 6 -7.54 -15.84 2.92
CA THR A 6 -6.44 -15.12 2.25
C THR A 6 -6.94 -13.89 1.50
N TRP A 7 -8.05 -14.02 0.75
CA TRP A 7 -8.64 -12.90 0.04
C TRP A 7 -9.23 -11.83 0.97
N LEU A 8 -9.83 -12.22 2.10
CA LEU A 8 -10.27 -11.27 3.12
C LEU A 8 -9.10 -10.47 3.73
N PHE A 9 -7.96 -11.13 4.00
CA PHE A 9 -6.77 -10.43 4.48
C PHE A 9 -6.16 -9.50 3.42
N ALA A 10 -6.18 -9.90 2.16
CA ALA A 10 -5.71 -9.06 1.05
C ALA A 10 -6.55 -7.78 0.95
N LEU A 11 -7.89 -7.92 0.95
CA LEU A 11 -8.81 -6.79 0.90
C LEU A 11 -8.69 -5.89 2.14
N ALA A 12 -8.60 -6.48 3.33
CA ALA A 12 -8.43 -5.74 4.58
C ALA A 12 -7.10 -4.96 4.60
N SER A 13 -6.03 -5.53 4.04
CA SER A 13 -4.71 -4.90 3.96
C SER A 13 -4.70 -3.71 2.99
N ILE A 14 -5.32 -3.86 1.82
CA ILE A 14 -5.50 -2.75 0.86
C ILE A 14 -6.36 -1.64 1.47
N PHE A 15 -7.44 -2.01 2.15
CA PHE A 15 -8.32 -1.06 2.84
C PHE A 15 -7.59 -0.33 3.97
N ALA A 16 -6.87 -1.05 4.83
CA ALA A 16 -6.10 -0.46 5.92
C ALA A 16 -5.03 0.50 5.40
N MET A 17 -4.37 0.17 4.28
CA MET A 17 -3.44 1.09 3.62
C MET A 17 -4.15 2.36 3.16
N GLY A 18 -5.29 2.25 2.45
CA GLY A 18 -6.06 3.42 2.01
C GLY A 18 -6.51 4.30 3.17
N LEU A 19 -6.92 3.69 4.28
CA LEU A 19 -7.35 4.40 5.48
C LEU A 19 -6.16 5.07 6.21
N SER A 20 -5.00 4.41 6.25
CA SER A 20 -3.76 5.00 6.77
C SER A 20 -3.29 6.18 5.94
N TYR A 21 -3.43 6.11 4.60
CA TYR A 21 -3.09 7.20 3.70
C TYR A 21 -3.99 8.42 3.97
N LEU A 22 -5.31 8.25 4.01
CA LEU A 22 -6.25 9.34 4.33
C LEU A 22 -5.98 9.96 5.70
N THR A 23 -5.62 9.15 6.69
CA THR A 23 -5.35 9.62 8.06
C THR A 23 -4.06 10.42 8.13
N LEU A 24 -3.02 10.02 7.38
CA LEU A 24 -1.71 10.67 7.37
C LEU A 24 -1.60 11.78 6.32
N GLN A 25 -2.54 11.89 5.39
CA GLN A 25 -2.52 12.87 4.31
C GLN A 25 -2.28 14.32 4.82
N PRO A 26 -2.97 14.82 5.87
CA PRO A 26 -2.71 16.18 6.35
C PRO A 26 -1.28 16.40 6.86
N PHE A 27 -0.66 15.36 7.41
CA PHE A 27 0.72 15.41 7.90
C PHE A 27 1.71 15.48 6.73
N PHE A 28 1.49 14.67 5.70
CA PHE A 28 2.31 14.71 4.49
C PHE A 28 2.17 16.03 3.75
N ASP A 29 0.95 16.52 3.56
CA ASP A 29 0.69 17.79 2.87
C ASP A 29 1.41 18.95 3.56
N TYR A 30 1.27 19.07 4.88
CA TYR A 30 1.96 20.10 5.66
C TYR A 30 3.48 19.98 5.59
N GLY A 31 4.02 18.76 5.77
CA GLY A 31 5.46 18.53 5.74
C GLY A 31 6.08 18.82 4.37
N LEU A 32 5.40 18.43 3.29
CA LEU A 32 5.83 18.68 1.92
C LEU A 32 5.78 20.16 1.57
N GLU A 33 4.73 20.87 1.97
CA GLU A 33 4.62 22.32 1.76
C GLU A 33 5.70 23.08 2.54
N PHE A 34 5.95 22.70 3.79
CA PHE A 34 7.05 23.26 4.59
C PHE A 34 8.41 23.04 3.93
N MET A 35 8.69 21.83 3.43
CA MET A 35 9.93 21.53 2.72
C MET A 35 10.07 22.33 1.41
N ARG A 36 8.97 22.55 0.69
CA ARG A 36 8.93 23.41 -0.50
C ARG A 36 9.19 24.87 -0.14
N ALA A 37 8.67 25.35 0.99
CA ALA A 37 8.87 26.72 1.47
C ALA A 37 10.31 27.01 1.93
N ILE A 38 11.03 26.02 2.46
CA ILE A 38 12.46 26.15 2.81
C ILE A 38 13.33 26.31 1.55
N GLY A 39 12.92 25.73 0.43
CA GLY A 39 13.63 25.82 -0.84
C GLY A 39 14.94 25.03 -0.88
N GLY A 40 15.71 25.21 -1.96
CA GLY A 40 16.98 24.51 -2.17
C GLY A 40 16.82 22.99 -2.28
N TYR A 41 17.71 22.23 -1.65
CA TYR A 41 17.66 20.76 -1.66
C TYR A 41 16.38 20.18 -1.04
N ALA A 42 15.77 20.89 -0.08
CA ALA A 42 14.55 20.43 0.58
C ALA A 42 13.35 20.35 -0.38
N ALA A 43 13.24 21.29 -1.34
CA ALA A 43 12.20 21.26 -2.36
C ALA A 43 12.36 20.05 -3.32
N GLY A 44 13.61 19.68 -3.65
CA GLY A 44 13.90 18.50 -4.45
C GLY A 44 13.54 17.20 -3.74
N VAL A 45 13.85 17.11 -2.44
CA VAL A 45 13.46 15.97 -1.60
C VAL A 45 11.94 15.88 -1.46
N ALA A 46 11.24 17.00 -1.30
CA ALA A 46 9.78 17.03 -1.25
C ALA A 46 9.15 16.46 -2.53
N GLY A 47 9.69 16.80 -3.71
CA GLY A 47 9.22 16.23 -4.98
C GLY A 47 9.41 14.71 -5.09
N LEU A 48 10.54 14.19 -4.57
CA LEU A 48 10.78 12.75 -4.50
C LEU A 48 9.79 12.05 -3.56
N ILE A 49 9.57 12.61 -2.37
CA ILE A 49 8.63 12.05 -1.39
C ILE A 49 7.20 12.03 -1.97
N ASP A 50 6.76 13.11 -2.60
CA ASP A 50 5.45 13.21 -3.25
C ASP A 50 5.26 12.14 -4.35
N THR A 51 6.31 11.93 -5.16
CA THR A 51 6.32 10.88 -6.18
C THR A 51 6.22 9.49 -5.56
N VAL A 52 6.97 9.22 -4.49
CA VAL A 52 6.94 7.93 -3.79
C VAL A 52 5.56 7.69 -3.17
N LEU A 53 4.97 8.69 -2.51
CA LEU A 53 3.64 8.58 -1.91
C LEU A 53 2.54 8.33 -2.95
N THR A 54 2.72 8.83 -4.17
CA THR A 54 1.80 8.57 -5.28
C THR A 54 1.94 7.13 -5.80
N ILE A 55 3.16 6.63 -5.99
CA ILE A 55 3.40 5.33 -6.65
C ILE A 55 3.26 4.15 -5.68
N PHE A 56 3.66 4.34 -4.41
CA PHE A 56 3.72 3.28 -3.40
C PHE A 56 2.39 2.54 -3.20
N PRO A 57 1.20 3.20 -3.11
CA PRO A 57 -0.06 2.50 -2.95
C PRO A 57 -0.36 1.52 -4.08
N TYR A 58 -0.03 1.88 -5.33
CA TYR A 58 -0.22 0.99 -6.47
C TYR A 58 0.71 -0.22 -6.40
N GLY A 59 1.99 0.00 -6.07
CA GLY A 59 2.97 -1.08 -5.91
C GLY A 59 2.61 -2.03 -4.77
N PHE A 60 2.17 -1.49 -3.63
CA PHE A 60 1.73 -2.28 -2.48
C PHE A 60 0.48 -3.11 -2.82
N ALA A 61 -0.53 -2.50 -3.45
CA ALA A 61 -1.72 -3.23 -3.87
C ALA A 61 -1.39 -4.37 -4.84
N ALA A 62 -0.53 -4.12 -5.83
CA ALA A 62 -0.07 -5.15 -6.76
C ALA A 62 0.65 -6.30 -6.03
N ALA A 63 1.55 -6.00 -5.08
CA ALA A 63 2.25 -7.01 -4.29
C ALA A 63 1.30 -7.85 -3.44
N VAL A 64 0.32 -7.21 -2.78
CA VAL A 64 -0.69 -7.89 -1.97
C VAL A 64 -1.56 -8.80 -2.84
N LEU A 65 -1.97 -8.36 -4.03
CA LEU A 65 -2.78 -9.16 -4.95
C LEU A 65 -2.00 -10.37 -5.49
N ILE A 66 -0.73 -10.19 -5.85
CA ILE A 66 0.14 -11.29 -6.29
C ILE A 66 0.34 -12.30 -5.16
N TYR A 67 0.62 -11.82 -3.94
CA TYR A 67 0.75 -12.68 -2.76
C TYR A 67 -0.54 -13.46 -2.51
N ALA A 68 -1.68 -12.79 -2.49
CA ALA A 68 -2.98 -13.41 -2.23
C ALA A 68 -3.32 -14.49 -3.27
N PHE A 69 -2.99 -14.24 -4.54
CA PHE A 69 -3.18 -15.20 -5.62
C PHE A 69 -2.30 -16.46 -5.47
N ILE A 70 -1.01 -16.29 -5.16
CA ILE A 70 -0.09 -17.41 -4.95
C ILE A 70 -0.48 -18.20 -3.69
N ASP A 71 -0.88 -17.52 -2.63
CA ASP A 71 -1.25 -18.17 -1.38
C ASP A 71 -2.62 -18.86 -1.47
N SER A 72 -3.60 -18.26 -2.16
CA SER A 72 -4.90 -18.89 -2.37
C SER A 72 -4.78 -20.18 -3.19
N THR A 73 -3.95 -20.18 -4.24
CA THR A 73 -3.72 -21.38 -5.07
C THR A 73 -3.02 -22.49 -4.29
N ARG A 74 -2.03 -22.16 -3.45
CA ARG A 74 -1.40 -23.13 -2.54
C ARG A 74 -2.38 -23.73 -1.54
N GLN A 75 -3.31 -22.94 -1.03
CA GLN A 75 -4.30 -23.41 -0.05
C GLN A 75 -5.43 -24.20 -0.68
N GLU A 76 -5.75 -23.97 -1.96
CA GLU A 76 -6.64 -24.83 -2.75
C GLU A 76 -5.98 -26.17 -3.11
N ASP A 77 -4.69 -26.19 -3.47
CA ASP A 77 -3.96 -27.43 -3.71
C ASP A 77 -3.76 -28.28 -2.43
N ASN A 78 -3.58 -27.62 -1.27
CA ASN A 78 -3.50 -28.29 0.03
C ASN A 78 -4.87 -28.62 0.64
N SER A 79 -5.97 -28.10 0.07
CA SER A 79 -7.31 -28.43 0.52
C SER A 79 -7.55 -29.91 0.21
N GLN A 80 -7.49 -30.72 1.27
CA GLN A 80 -7.76 -32.16 1.35
C GLN A 80 -9.19 -32.57 0.94
N TRP A 81 -9.81 -31.84 0.01
CA TRP A 81 -11.07 -32.18 -0.65
C TRP A 81 -10.82 -32.77 -2.05
N ARG A 82 -9.69 -33.50 -2.19
CA ARG A 82 -9.67 -34.76 -2.93
C ARG A 82 -9.95 -35.89 -1.95
#